data_AF-A0ABD0NN40-F1
#
_entry.id   AF-A0ABD0NN40-F1
#
_cell.length_a   1.000
_cell.length_b   1.000
_cell.length_c   1.000
_cell.angle_alpha   90.00
_cell.angle_beta   90.00
_cell.angle_gamma   90.00
#
_symmetry.space_group_name_H-M   'P 1'
#
loop_
_entity.id
_entity.type
_entity.pdbx_description
1 polymer ?
#
loop_
_entity_poly.entity_id
_entity_poly.type
_entity_poly.pdbx_seq_one_letter_code
_entity_poly.pdbx_strand_id
1 'polypeptide(L)' 'MKVMTWYFNNILIANISGDQSTDRDRFRDRLELDHEKGSLTITNITIPDSGLYELKIMI' A
#
# COMPACT_ATOMS: atom_id res chain seq x y z
N MET A 1 -18.36 -2.47 -2.72
CA MET A 1 -17.46 -2.24 -1.56
C MET A 1 -16.17 -1.70 -2.15
N LYS A 2 -15.70 -0.53 -1.73
CA LYS A 2 -14.47 0.03 -2.31
C LYS A 2 -13.27 -0.80 -1.87
N VAL A 3 -12.50 -1.31 -2.82
CA VAL A 3 -11.24 -2.01 -2.56
C VAL A 3 -10.10 -1.21 -3.16
N MET A 4 -9.09 -0.93 -2.35
CA MET A 4 -7.89 -0.19 -2.75
C MET A 4 -6.69 -1.11 -2.63
N THR A 5 -5.96 -1.26 -3.73
CA THR A 5 -4.82 -2.18 -3.80
C THR A 5 -3.59 -1.44 -4.29
N TRP A 6 -2.56 -1.42 -3.45
CA TRP A 6 -1.29 -0.77 -3.73
C TRP A 6 -0.27 -1.76 -4.28
N TYR A 7 0.41 -1.35 -5.35
CA TYR A 7 1.47 -2.11 -5.99
C TYR A 7 2.78 -1.31 -5.99
N PHE A 8 3.89 -2.01 -5.82
CA PHE A 8 5.24 -1.52 -6.09
C PHE A 8 5.86 -2.36 -7.21
N ASN A 9 6.21 -1.78 -8.35
CA ASN A 9 6.75 -2.49 -9.51
C ASN A 9 5.93 -3.76 -9.85
N ASN A 10 4.60 -3.64 -9.94
CA ASN A 10 3.63 -4.74 -10.13
C ASN A 10 3.50 -5.77 -8.99
N ILE A 11 4.22 -5.60 -7.88
CA ILE A 11 4.12 -6.47 -6.70
C ILE A 11 3.10 -5.88 -5.73
N LEU A 12 2.12 -6.66 -5.31
CA LEU A 12 1.16 -6.26 -4.27
C LEU A 12 1.89 -5.96 -2.96
N ILE A 13 1.72 -4.75 -2.43
CA ILE A 13 2.32 -4.32 -1.16
C ILE A 13 1.30 -4.03 -0.06
N ALA A 14 0.08 -3.65 -0.43
CA ALA A 14 -1.00 -3.46 0.53
C ALA A 14 -2.38 -3.59 -0.13
N ASN A 15 -3.37 -4.05 0.65
CA ASN A 15 -4.78 -4.04 0.30
C ASN A 15 -5.58 -3.40 1.44
N ILE A 16 -6.59 -2.61 1.07
CA ILE A 16 -7.58 -2.03 1.98
C ILE A 16 -8.96 -2.40 1.45
N SER A 17 -9.76 -3.05 2.29
CA SER A 17 -11.13 -3.47 1.99
C SER A 17 -12.01 -3.25 3.23
N GLY A 18 -12.76 -2.15 3.25
CA GLY A 18 -13.55 -1.77 4.42
C GLY A 18 -12.64 -1.42 5.60
N ASP A 19 -12.85 -2.07 6.74
CA ASP A 19 -12.05 -1.94 7.96
C ASP A 19 -10.82 -2.87 7.99
N GLN A 20 -10.67 -3.73 6.98
CA GLN A 20 -9.55 -4.66 6.88
C GLN A 20 -8.43 -4.09 6.03
N SER A 21 -7.20 -4.23 6.51
CA SER A 21 -6.01 -4.06 5.68
C SER A 21 -5.05 -5.20 5.83
N THR A 22 -4.33 -5.49 4.75
CA THR A 22 -3.21 -6.42 4.77
C THR A 22 -2.04 -5.76 4.07
N ASP A 23 -0.93 -5.60 4.78
CA ASP A 23 0.36 -5.22 4.21
C ASP A 23 1.18 -6.47 3.87
N ARG A 24 2.18 -6.30 3.00
CA ARG A 24 3.14 -7.36 2.67
C ARG A 24 4.52 -6.98 3.20
N ASP A 25 5.30 -8.00 3.57
CA ASP A 25 6.58 -7.88 4.29
C ASP A 25 7.62 -6.92 3.67
N ARG A 26 7.47 -6.49 2.41
CA ARG A 26 8.43 -5.60 1.72
C ARG A 26 8.74 -4.32 2.50
N PHE A 27 7.72 -3.73 3.13
CA PHE A 27 7.84 -2.48 3.88
C PHE A 27 7.44 -2.66 5.34
N ARG A 28 7.62 -3.88 5.87
CA ARG A 28 7.33 -4.20 7.26
C ARG A 28 7.96 -3.17 8.19
N ASP A 29 7.21 -2.75 9.20
CA ASP A 29 7.58 -1.75 10.21
C ASP A 29 7.80 -0.32 9.66
N ARG A 30 7.62 -0.09 8.35
CA ARG A 30 7.76 1.23 7.71
C ARG A 30 6.50 1.70 6.97
N LEU A 31 5.51 0.83 6.80
CA LEU A 31 4.30 1.07 6.03
C LEU A 31 3.10 1.32 6.95
N GLU A 32 2.38 2.41 6.71
CA GLU A 32 1.13 2.76 7.38
C GLU A 32 0.03 3.00 6.34
N LEU A 33 -1.20 2.58 6.67
CA LEU A 33 -2.37 2.71 5.79
C LEU A 33 -3.46 3.54 6.48
N ASP A 34 -4.02 4.50 5.76
CA ASP A 34 -5.25 5.19 6.15
C ASP A 34 -6.44 4.44 5.55
N HIS A 35 -7.24 3.77 6.39
CA HIS A 35 -8.39 2.97 5.93
C HIS A 35 -9.58 3.82 5.44
N GLU A 36 -9.69 5.08 5.87
CA GLU A 36 -10.77 5.97 5.44
C GLU A 36 -10.47 6.55 4.04
N LYS A 37 -9.24 7.01 3.83
CA LYS A 37 -8.83 7.72 2.61
C LYS A 37 -8.14 6.83 1.59
N GLY A 38 -7.51 5.74 2.05
CA GLY A 38 -6.71 4.84 1.23
C GLY A 38 -5.25 5.27 1.06
N SER A 39 -4.78 6.23 1.86
CA SER A 39 -3.40 6.73 1.78
C SER A 39 -2.39 5.66 2.21
N LEU A 40 -1.26 5.62 1.51
CA LEU A 40 -0.10 4.78 1.83
C LEU A 40 1.04 5.70 2.28
N THR A 41 1.52 5.51 3.50
CA THR A 41 2.71 6.19 4.02
C THR A 41 3.82 5.17 4.15
N ILE A 42 5.01 5.48 3.63
CA ILE A 42 6.21 4.67 3.81
C ILE A 42 7.29 5.56 4.43
N THR A 43 7.78 5.20 5.61
CA THR A 43 8.81 5.94 6.34
C THR A 43 10.20 5.41 6.02
N ASN A 44 11.24 6.18 6.35
CA ASN A 44 12.65 5.78 6.20
C ASN A 44 12.99 5.26 4.79
N ILE A 45 12.61 6.02 3.74
CA ILE A 45 12.85 5.68 2.34
C ILE A 45 14.35 5.60 2.04
N THR A 46 14.74 4.54 1.33
CA THR A 46 16.10 4.29 0.86
C THR A 46 16.14 4.16 -0.67
N ILE A 47 17.33 4.19 -1.27
CA ILE A 47 17.48 4.08 -2.75
C ILE A 47 16.76 2.83 -3.31
N PRO A 48 16.81 1.63 -2.69
CA PRO A 48 16.06 0.44 -3.14
C PRO A 48 14.53 0.56 -3.12
N ASP A 49 13.97 1.52 -2.39
CA ASP A 49 12.53 1.79 -2.37
C ASP A 49 12.09 2.64 -3.58
N SER A 50 13.04 3.05 -4.44
CA SER A 50 12.75 3.74 -5.69
C SER A 50 12.08 2.80 -6.69
N GLY A 51 10.95 3.24 -7.25
CA GLY A 51 10.20 2.45 -8.22
C GLY A 51 8.80 3.02 -8.48
N LEU A 52 8.03 2.29 -9.27
CA LEU A 52 6.66 2.66 -9.60
C LEU A 52 5.71 2.23 -8.48
N TYR A 53 4.94 3.17 -7.97
CA TYR A 53 3.85 2.94 -7.04
C TYR A 53 2.51 3.14 -7.75
N GLU A 54 1.65 2.13 -7.73
CA GLU A 54 0.35 2.17 -8.39
C GLU A 54 -0.77 1.85 -7.41
N LEU A 55 -1.82 2.67 -7.42
CA LEU A 55 -3.06 2.43 -6.71
C LEU A 55 -4.13 1.97 -7.69
N LYS A 56 -4.69 0.78 -7.45
CA LYS A 56 -5.89 0.29 -8.15
C LYS A 56 -7.10 0.42 -7.23
N ILE A 57 -8.15 1.05 -7.74
CA ILE A 57 -9.43 1.23 -7.04
C ILE A 57 -10.49 0.41 -7.78
N MET A 58 -11.11 -0.53 -7.07
CA MET A 58 -12.28 -1.27 -7.53
C MET A 58 -13.51 -0.75 -6.78
N ILE A 59 -14.57 -0.44 -7.51
CA ILE A 59 -15.82 0.15 -7.00
C ILE A 59 -16.90 -0.94 -6.94
#